data_AF-A0A3B9VN21-F1
#
_entry.id   AF-A0A3B9VN21-F1
#
_cell.length_a   1.000
_cell.length_b   1.000
_cell.length_c   1.000
_cell.angle_alpha   90.00
_cell.angle_beta   90.00
_cell.angle_gamma   90.00
#
_symmetry.space_group_name_H-M   'P 1'
#
loop_
_entity.id
_entity.type
_entity.pdbx_description
1 polymer ?
#
loop_
_entity_poly.entity_id
_entity_poly.type
_entity_poly.pdbx_seq_one_letter_code
_entity_poly.pdbx_strand_id
1 'polypeptide(L)'
;MGAEPKLLLLDEPAAGFNPAEKVELAATIRKIRDAGYTVLLIEHDMSLVMKVSDRVVVLDFGQKIADDSPRKVQDDPRVIEAYLGVPEDAS
;
A
#
# COMPACT_ATOMS: atom_id res chain seq x y z
N MET A 1 9.30 27.02 9.27
CA MET A 1 10.39 26.17 8.77
C MET A 1 10.05 24.74 9.15
N GLY A 2 9.88 23.87 8.16
CA GLY A 2 9.49 22.46 8.35
C GLY A 2 10.71 21.54 8.37
N ALA A 3 10.51 20.28 8.76
CA ALA A 3 11.59 19.31 9.02
C ALA A 3 12.30 18.74 7.77
N GLU A 4 11.96 19.17 6.55
CA GLU A 4 12.51 18.71 5.26
C GLU A 4 12.93 17.21 5.24
N PRO A 5 12.01 16.29 5.57
CA PRO A 5 12.35 14.88 5.74
C PRO A 5 12.76 14.26 4.40
N LYS A 6 13.72 13.34 4.40
CA LYS A 6 14.06 12.56 3.19
C LYS A 6 13.06 11.43 2.92
N LEU A 7 12.36 10.97 3.97
CA LEU A 7 11.40 9.88 3.93
C LEU A 7 10.21 10.22 4.84
N LEU A 8 9.01 10.08 4.31
CA LEU A 8 7.75 10.14 5.06
C LEU A 8 7.23 8.71 5.26
N LEU A 9 7.00 8.30 6.51
CA LEU A 9 6.33 7.04 6.82
C LEU A 9 4.87 7.32 7.17
N LEU A 10 3.96 6.59 6.54
CA LEU A 10 2.53 6.66 6.81
C LEU A 10 2.06 5.26 7.19
N ASP A 11 1.61 5.11 8.43
CA ASP A 11 1.13 3.84 8.99
C ASP A 11 -0.40 3.85 9.07
N GLU A 12 -1.04 3.07 8.20
CA GLU A 12 -2.50 2.99 8.01
C GLU A 12 -3.24 4.34 8.00
N PRO A 13 -2.81 5.34 7.18
CA PRO A 13 -3.39 6.68 7.18
C PRO A 13 -4.85 6.72 6.70
N ALA A 14 -5.35 5.69 6.02
CA ALA A 14 -6.72 5.62 5.53
C ALA A 14 -7.68 4.93 6.50
N ALA A 15 -7.21 4.50 7.68
CA ALA A 15 -8.04 3.85 8.68
C ALA A 15 -9.22 4.75 9.08
N GLY A 16 -10.44 4.22 8.96
CA GLY A 16 -11.68 4.94 9.27
C GLY A 16 -12.14 5.95 8.21
N PHE A 17 -11.41 6.11 7.10
CA PHE A 17 -11.79 7.04 6.03
C PHE A 17 -12.88 6.47 5.13
N ASN A 18 -13.80 7.34 4.71
CA ASN A 18 -14.77 7.05 3.68
C ASN A 18 -14.12 7.05 2.27
N PRO A 19 -14.83 6.56 1.22
CA PRO A 19 -14.26 6.49 -0.13
C PRO A 19 -13.79 7.84 -0.70
N ALA A 20 -14.46 8.95 -0.40
CA ALA A 20 -14.05 10.27 -0.88
C ALA A 20 -12.76 10.74 -0.18
N GLU A 21 -12.68 10.56 1.14
CA GLU A 21 -11.48 10.87 1.93
C GLU A 21 -10.27 10.05 1.46
N LYS A 22 -10.45 8.77 1.09
CA LYS A 22 -9.39 7.95 0.50
C LYS A 22 -8.87 8.51 -0.84
N VAL A 23 -9.76 9.08 -1.66
CA VAL A 23 -9.36 9.72 -2.92
C VAL A 23 -8.55 10.99 -2.65
N GLU A 24 -8.95 11.80 -1.67
CA GLU A 24 -8.23 13.01 -1.27
C GLU A 24 -6.85 12.67 -0.66
N LEU A 25 -6.78 11.64 0.18
CA LEU A 25 -5.53 11.11 0.71
C LEU A 25 -4.60 10.66 -0.41
N ALA A 26 -5.10 9.88 -1.38
CA ALA A 26 -4.32 9.43 -2.53
C ALA A 26 -3.74 10.62 -3.34
N ALA A 27 -4.55 11.65 -3.56
CA ALA A 27 -4.10 12.87 -4.24
C ALA A 27 -3.02 13.61 -3.43
N THR A 28 -3.14 13.63 -2.11
CA THR A 28 -2.17 14.27 -1.21
C THR A 28 -0.83 13.53 -1.21
N ILE A 29 -0.85 12.19 -1.11
CA ILE A 29 0.35 11.36 -1.17
C ILE A 29 1.11 11.59 -2.49
N ARG A 30 0.39 11.61 -3.62
CA ARG A 30 0.98 11.88 -4.94
C ARG A 30 1.63 13.26 -5.02
N LYS A 31 0.97 14.31 -4.51
CA LYS A 31 1.54 15.66 -4.46
C LYS A 31 2.85 15.73 -3.66
N ILE A 32 2.91 15.01 -2.53
CA ILE A 32 4.13 14.93 -1.71
C ILE A 32 5.25 14.23 -2.48
N ARG A 33 4.93 13.10 -3.14
CA ARG A 33 5.88 12.38 -4.00
C ARG A 33 6.39 13.28 -5.14
N ASP A 34 5.48 13.96 -5.84
CA ASP A 34 5.80 14.84 -6.97
C ASP A 34 6.62 16.07 -6.55
N ALA A 35 6.56 16.47 -5.26
CA ALA A 35 7.43 17.48 -4.68
C ALA A 35 8.86 16.98 -4.36
N GLY A 36 9.18 15.71 -4.65
CA GLY A 36 10.51 15.13 -4.51
C GLY A 36 10.73 14.32 -3.23
N TYR A 37 9.69 14.08 -2.43
CA TYR A 37 9.79 13.29 -1.21
C TYR A 37 9.61 11.79 -1.48
N THR A 38 10.34 10.96 -0.75
CA THR A 38 10.06 9.52 -0.71
C THR A 38 8.96 9.24 0.31
N VAL A 39 7.98 8.42 -0.05
CA VAL A 39 6.89 8.00 0.84
C VAL A 39 6.92 6.49 1.00
N LEU A 40 6.93 6.02 2.24
CA LEU A 40 6.68 4.62 2.60
C LEU A 40 5.28 4.54 3.22
N LEU A 41 4.38 3.83 2.55
CA LEU A 41 3.00 3.64 2.95
C LEU A 41 2.80 2.21 3.43
N ILE A 42 2.28 2.05 4.65
CA ILE A 42 1.78 0.78 5.19
C ILE A 42 0.26 0.84 5.14
N GLU A 43 -0.36 -0.04 4.36
CA GLU A 43 -1.81 -0.06 4.14
C GLU A 43 -2.28 -1.46 3.74
N HIS A 44 -3.53 -1.78 4.09
CA HIS A 44 -4.22 -2.98 3.64
C HIS A 44 -5.29 -2.70 2.58
N ASP A 45 -5.63 -1.43 2.34
CA ASP A 45 -6.51 -1.03 1.24
C ASP A 45 -5.79 -1.15 -0.11
N MET A 46 -6.05 -2.26 -0.82
CA MET A 46 -5.42 -2.51 -2.12
C MET A 46 -5.81 -1.48 -3.19
N SER A 47 -7.00 -0.89 -3.14
CA SER A 47 -7.41 0.15 -4.10
C SER A 47 -6.53 1.39 -3.94
N LEU A 48 -6.23 1.78 -2.71
CA LEU A 48 -5.34 2.89 -2.41
C LEU A 48 -3.89 2.56 -2.81
N VAL A 49 -3.36 1.44 -2.30
CA VAL A 49 -1.97 0.99 -2.55
C VAL A 49 -1.67 0.95 -4.05
N MET A 50 -2.54 0.33 -4.84
CA MET A 50 -2.31 0.18 -6.29
C MET A 50 -2.36 1.52 -7.04
N LYS A 51 -3.07 2.53 -6.51
CA LYS A 51 -3.16 3.85 -7.13
C LYS A 51 -1.95 4.72 -6.82
N VAL A 52 -1.34 4.61 -5.65
CA VAL A 52 -0.35 5.59 -5.18
C VAL A 52 1.08 5.09 -5.22
N SER A 53 1.29 3.78 -5.24
CA SER A 53 2.61 3.18 -5.12
C SER A 53 3.27 2.97 -6.48
N ASP A 54 4.57 3.29 -6.57
CA ASP A 54 5.40 2.95 -7.74
C ASP A 54 5.94 1.49 -7.64
N ARG A 55 6.04 0.97 -6.41
CA ARG A 55 6.49 -0.38 -6.04
C ARG A 55 5.73 -0.85 -4.81
N VAL A 56 5.37 -2.13 -4.74
CA VAL A 56 4.62 -2.72 -3.63
C VAL A 56 5.40 -3.92 -3.08
N VAL A 57 5.53 -3.96 -1.76
CA VAL A 57 6.08 -5.10 -1.02
C VAL A 57 4.95 -5.72 -0.22
N VAL A 58 4.77 -7.03 -0.35
CA VAL A 58 3.74 -7.78 0.39
C VAL A 58 4.42 -8.70 1.39
N LEU A 59 3.99 -8.59 2.63
CA LEU A 59 4.40 -9.46 3.73
C LEU A 59 3.22 -10.33 4.14
N ASP A 60 3.45 -11.63 4.25
CA ASP A 60 2.50 -12.60 4.79
C ASP A 60 3.19 -13.39 5.92
N PHE A 61 2.59 -13.42 7.11
CA PHE A 61 3.19 -13.98 8.34
C PHE A 61 4.68 -13.60 8.56
N GLY A 62 5.03 -12.34 8.28
CA GLY A 62 6.39 -11.81 8.42
C GLY A 62 7.37 -12.23 7.30
N GLN A 63 6.91 -12.99 6.30
CA GLN A 63 7.69 -13.39 5.14
C GLN A 63 7.35 -12.50 3.94
N LYS A 64 8.39 -12.04 3.23
CA LYS A 64 8.18 -11.28 2.00
C LYS A 64 7.79 -12.22 0.87
N ILE A 65 6.54 -12.10 0.41
CA ILE A 65 6.01 -12.93 -0.68
C ILE A 65 6.10 -12.22 -2.03
N ALA A 66 5.98 -10.90 -2.09
CA ALA A 66 6.08 -10.14 -3.34
C ALA A 66 6.81 -8.81 -3.16
N ASP A 67 7.44 -8.34 -4.25
CA ASP A 67 8.24 -7.12 -4.29
C ASP A 67 8.42 -6.65 -5.74
N ASP A 68 7.40 -5.99 -6.29
CA ASP A 68 7.40 -5.55 -7.70
C ASP A 68 6.45 -4.37 -7.91
N SER A 69 6.24 -3.95 -9.16
CA SER A 69 5.23 -2.96 -9.53
C SER A 69 3.81 -3.39 -9.10
N PRO A 70 2.92 -2.44 -8.79
CA PRO A 70 1.54 -2.72 -8.37
C PRO A 70 0.83 -3.76 -9.24
N ARG A 71 0.94 -3.64 -10.56
CA ARG A 71 0.29 -4.54 -11.52
C ARG A 71 0.76 -5.99 -11.35
N LYS A 72 2.06 -6.23 -11.25
CA LYS A 72 2.58 -7.59 -11.10
C LYS A 72 2.28 -8.18 -9.72
N VAL A 73 2.26 -7.34 -8.69
CA VAL A 73 1.87 -7.76 -7.34
C VAL A 73 0.39 -8.17 -7.29
N GLN A 74 -0.49 -7.42 -7.98
CA GLN A 74 -1.90 -7.76 -8.10
C GLN A 74 -2.14 -9.09 -8.84
N ASP A 75 -1.28 -9.43 -9.79
CA ASP A 75 -1.36 -10.67 -10.57
C ASP A 75 -0.60 -11.85 -9.90
N ASP A 76 0.08 -11.64 -8.76
CA ASP A 76 0.87 -12.67 -8.08
C ASP A 76 -0.06 -13.65 -7.33
N PRO A 77 -0.06 -14.96 -7.68
CA PRO A 77 -0.94 -15.94 -7.06
C PRO A 77 -0.80 -16.01 -5.53
N ARG A 78 0.41 -15.80 -4.99
CA ARG A 78 0.68 -15.85 -3.55
C ARG A 78 0.04 -14.66 -2.83
N VAL A 79 0.01 -13.50 -3.49
CA VAL A 79 -0.62 -12.28 -2.96
C VAL A 79 -2.13 -12.43 -2.98
N ILE A 80 -2.68 -12.99 -4.07
CA ILE A 80 -4.11 -13.29 -4.19
C ILE A 80 -4.55 -14.28 -3.10
N GLU A 81 -3.79 -15.36 -2.91
CA GLU A 81 -4.03 -16.36 -1.86
C GLU A 81 -3.99 -15.73 -0.46
N ALA A 82 -2.95 -14.94 -0.14
CA ALA A 82 -2.83 -14.27 1.14
C ALA A 82 -3.96 -13.25 1.40
N TYR A 83 -4.47 -12.57 0.36
CA TYR A 83 -5.53 -11.56 0.50
C TYR A 83 -6.94 -12.15 0.61
N LEU A 84 -7.22 -13.24 -0.12
CA LEU A 84 -8.53 -13.90 -0.10
C LEU A 84 -8.66 -14.93 1.04
N GLY A 85 -7.53 -15.38 1.60
CA GLY A 85 -7.47 -16.48 2.53
C GLY A 85 -7.62 -17.83 1.83
N VAL A 86 -7.02 -18.87 2.42
CA VAL A 86 -7.39 -20.25 2.13
C VAL A 86 -8.65 -20.54 2.97
N PRO A 87 -9.74 -21.09 2.43
CA PRO A 87 -10.82 -21.57 3.27
C PRO A 87 -10.24 -22.62 4.24
N GLU A 88 -10.27 -22.31 5.53
CA GLU A 88 -10.00 -23.26 6.62
C GLU A 88 -11.11 -24.32 6.66
N ASP A 89 -11.19 -25.19 5.66
CA ASP A 89 -12.09 -26.35 5.66
C ASP A 89 -11.52 -27.44 4.73
N ALA A 90 -10.35 -27.96 5.11
CA ALA A 90 -9.84 -29.24 4.62
C ALA A 90 -8.85 -29.83 5.65
N SER A 91 -9.33 -30.09 6.87
CA SER A 91 -8.70 -30.98 7.84
C SER A 91 -9.76 -31.73 8.62
#